data_AF-A0A6V8NDG3-F1
#
_entry.id   AF-A0A6V8NDG3-F1
#
_cell.length_a   1.000
_cell.length_b   1.000
_cell.length_c   1.000
_cell.angle_alpha   90.00
_cell.angle_beta   90.00
_cell.angle_gamma   90.00
#
_symmetry.space_group_name_H-M   'P 1'
#
loop_
_entity.id
_entity.type
_entity.pdbx_description
1 polymer ?
#
loop_
_entity_poly.entity_id
_entity_poly.type
_entity_poly.pdbx_seq_one_letter_code
_entity_poly.pdbx_strand_id
1 'polypeptide(L)'
;MRMRVKLALVCGLWSLLVVPFGGRPAFGVEEMTPTDLSRELEEMPVLTGEEWQTLQLDTKVAFIWGVGHVVTIEENVVQRHPELKRPDFTAKLAEGLRGVPMSTIIQAVDAYYRNNPDDVDMPVLRVVWRQLVKPKLKTGIADRPLATSQQ
;
A
#
# COMPACT_ATOMS: atom_id res chain seq x y z
N MET A 1 6.49 3.00 59.61
CA MET A 1 6.91 4.40 59.45
C MET A 1 6.16 4.97 58.26
N ARG A 2 5.11 5.79 58.49
CA ARG A 2 4.19 6.33 57.47
C ARG A 2 4.63 7.76 57.13
N MET A 3 4.90 8.07 55.87
CA MET A 3 5.17 9.45 55.43
C MET A 3 3.89 10.03 54.80
N ARG A 4 3.37 11.07 55.46
CA ARG A 4 2.13 11.79 55.11
C ARG A 4 2.50 12.94 54.16
N VAL A 5 1.97 12.95 52.95
CA VAL A 5 2.01 14.14 52.07
C VAL A 5 0.83 15.03 52.47
N LYS A 6 1.14 16.27 52.87
CA LYS A 6 0.16 17.26 53.36
C LYS A 6 -0.57 17.91 52.19
N LEU A 7 -1.89 17.78 52.22
CA LEU A 7 -2.87 18.52 51.42
C LEU A 7 -2.91 19.98 51.92
N ALA A 8 -2.59 20.95 51.07
CA ALA A 8 -2.80 22.37 51.35
C ALA A 8 -3.91 22.89 50.44
N LEU A 9 -5.09 22.99 51.06
CA LEU A 9 -6.31 23.59 50.55
C LEU A 9 -6.17 25.11 50.75
N VAL A 10 -6.21 25.90 49.67
CA VAL A 10 -6.38 27.35 49.77
C VAL A 10 -7.60 27.74 48.94
N CYS A 11 -8.72 27.88 49.64
CA CYS A 11 -9.90 28.58 49.16
C CYS A 11 -9.58 30.08 49.05
N GLY A 12 -9.69 30.62 47.83
CA GLY A 12 -9.79 32.05 47.57
C GLY A 12 -11.01 32.30 46.70
N LEU A 13 -12.15 32.57 47.34
CA LEU A 13 -13.34 33.13 46.69
C LEU A 13 -12.98 34.51 46.12
N TRP A 14 -12.96 34.63 44.79
CA TRP A 14 -13.15 35.91 44.12
C TRP A 14 -14.31 35.73 43.14
N SER A 15 -15.48 36.23 43.54
CA SER A 15 -16.68 36.29 42.71
C SER A 15 -16.68 37.57 41.87
N LEU A 16 -17.06 37.37 40.59
CA LEU A 16 -17.71 38.34 39.68
C LEU A 16 -16.84 39.43 39.03
N LEU A 17 -16.34 39.11 37.84
CA LEU A 17 -16.58 39.94 36.65
C LEU A 17 -16.85 39.01 35.46
N VAL A 18 -18.12 38.98 35.05
CA VAL A 18 -18.57 38.40 33.78
C VAL A 18 -17.93 39.21 32.65
N VAL A 19 -17.01 38.60 31.91
CA VAL A 19 -16.57 39.15 30.63
C VAL A 19 -17.49 38.58 29.54
N PRO A 20 -18.17 39.42 28.75
CA PRO A 20 -19.06 38.96 27.71
C PRO A 20 -18.25 38.34 26.56
N PHE A 21 -18.89 37.35 25.96
CA PHE A 21 -18.57 36.67 24.71
C PHE A 21 -17.88 37.59 23.67
N GLY A 22 -16.60 37.37 23.45
CA GLY A 22 -15.85 37.83 22.28
C GLY A 22 -15.22 36.61 21.64
N GLY A 23 -15.87 36.08 20.61
CA GLY A 23 -15.61 34.78 19.99
C GLY A 23 -14.14 34.56 19.64
N ARG A 24 -13.51 33.60 20.33
CA ARG A 24 -12.39 32.86 19.74
C ARG A 24 -13.04 31.93 18.71
N PRO A 25 -12.66 31.95 17.43
CA PRO A 25 -13.08 30.89 16.53
C PRO A 25 -12.57 29.60 17.15
N ALA A 26 -13.51 28.74 17.56
CA ALA A 26 -13.20 27.35 17.73
C ALA A 26 -12.64 26.94 16.37
N PHE A 27 -11.34 26.67 16.30
CA PHE A 27 -10.83 25.79 15.28
C PHE A 27 -11.59 24.48 15.50
N GLY A 28 -12.70 24.34 14.78
CA GLY A 28 -13.26 23.04 14.51
C GLY A 28 -12.13 22.29 13.85
N VAL A 29 -11.53 21.36 14.58
CA VAL A 29 -11.04 20.17 13.93
C VAL A 29 -12.33 19.60 13.35
N GLU A 30 -12.56 19.87 12.07
CA GLU A 30 -13.46 19.06 11.27
C GLU A 30 -12.87 17.67 11.38
N GLU A 31 -13.37 16.92 12.37
CA GLU A 31 -13.09 15.51 12.53
C GLU A 31 -13.56 14.92 11.21
N MET A 32 -12.58 14.70 10.32
CA MET A 32 -12.78 14.10 9.03
C MET A 32 -13.40 12.75 9.34
N THR A 33 -14.72 12.69 9.24
CA THR A 33 -15.49 11.49 9.54
C THR A 33 -14.79 10.39 8.78
N PRO A 34 -14.30 9.33 9.43
CA PRO A 34 -13.65 8.25 8.71
C PRO A 34 -14.56 7.87 7.57
N THR A 35 -14.10 8.06 6.34
CA THR A 35 -14.76 7.50 5.16
C THR A 35 -15.10 6.06 5.54
N ASP A 36 -16.37 5.68 5.38
CA ASP A 36 -16.84 4.31 5.65
C ASP A 36 -16.20 3.38 4.61
N LEU A 37 -14.89 3.15 4.75
CA LEU A 37 -14.06 2.30 3.90
C LEU A 37 -14.64 0.88 3.90
N SER A 38 -15.36 0.50 4.97
CA SER A 38 -16.10 -0.75 5.08
C SER A 38 -17.12 -0.95 3.96
N ARG A 39 -17.76 0.11 3.46
CA ARG A 39 -18.69 0.06 2.30
C ARG A 39 -17.98 0.00 0.95
N GLU A 40 -16.78 0.57 0.86
CA GLU A 40 -15.96 0.59 -0.37
C GLU A 40 -15.12 -0.71 -0.52
N LEU A 41 -14.92 -1.45 0.58
CA LEU A 41 -14.12 -2.68 0.66
C LEU A 41 -14.93 -3.98 0.57
N GLU A 42 -16.20 -3.96 0.15
CA GLU A 42 -16.98 -5.21 -0.04
C GLU A 42 -16.21 -6.19 -0.95
N GLU A 43 -15.47 -5.67 -1.94
CA GLU A 43 -14.36 -6.35 -2.62
C GLU A 43 -13.26 -5.33 -2.95
N MET A 44 -11.99 -5.62 -2.66
CA MET A 44 -10.89 -4.70 -3.02
C MET A 44 -10.76 -4.65 -4.56
N PRO A 45 -10.91 -3.47 -5.20
CA PRO A 45 -10.87 -3.37 -6.65
C PRO A 45 -9.49 -3.74 -7.19
N VAL A 46 -9.46 -4.37 -8.37
CA VAL A 46 -8.22 -4.66 -9.08
C VAL A 46 -7.71 -3.39 -9.72
N LEU A 47 -6.52 -2.95 -9.35
CA LEU A 47 -5.90 -1.75 -9.93
C LEU A 47 -5.60 -1.96 -11.43
N THR A 48 -6.21 -1.16 -12.29
CA THR A 48 -6.01 -1.19 -13.75
C THR A 48 -5.19 0.02 -14.24
N GLY A 49 -4.99 0.10 -15.55
CA GLY A 49 -4.41 1.25 -16.23
C GLY A 49 -5.28 2.50 -16.19
N GLU A 50 -6.60 2.37 -16.00
CA GLU A 50 -7.53 3.49 -15.87
C GLU A 50 -7.18 4.32 -14.63
N GLU A 51 -7.15 3.70 -13.45
CA GLU A 51 -6.79 4.39 -12.22
C GLU A 51 -5.29 4.75 -12.22
N TRP A 52 -4.42 3.82 -12.62
CA TRP A 52 -2.97 3.98 -12.56
C TRP A 52 -2.47 5.27 -13.23
N GLN A 53 -3.03 5.61 -14.39
CA GLN A 53 -2.62 6.81 -15.13
C GLN A 53 -2.98 8.12 -14.41
N THR A 54 -3.96 8.09 -13.51
CA THR A 54 -4.38 9.24 -12.69
C THR A 54 -3.58 9.37 -11.39
N LEU A 55 -2.90 8.30 -10.96
CA LEU A 55 -2.18 8.28 -9.68
C LEU A 55 -0.95 9.18 -9.70
N GLN A 56 -0.73 9.86 -8.56
CA GLN A 56 0.52 10.55 -8.28
C GLN A 56 1.67 9.56 -8.10
N LEU A 57 2.91 10.04 -8.31
CA LEU A 57 4.10 9.20 -8.21
C LEU A 57 4.21 8.51 -6.84
N ASP A 58 3.96 9.22 -5.75
CA ASP A 58 4.06 8.65 -4.40
C ASP A 58 3.06 7.51 -4.17
N THR A 59 1.86 7.59 -4.76
CA THR A 59 0.86 6.51 -4.71
C THR A 59 1.31 5.30 -5.51
N LYS A 60 1.90 5.52 -6.69
CA LYS A 60 2.50 4.43 -7.49
C LYS A 60 3.65 3.75 -6.75
N VAL A 61 4.51 4.54 -6.09
CA VAL A 61 5.60 4.03 -5.24
C VAL A 61 5.03 3.20 -4.09
N ALA A 62 4.02 3.70 -3.38
CA ALA A 62 3.39 3.00 -2.26
C ALA A 62 2.79 1.65 -2.71
N PHE A 63 2.11 1.60 -3.86
CA PHE A 63 1.56 0.36 -4.41
C PHE A 63 2.66 -0.67 -4.71
N ILE A 64 3.71 -0.27 -5.44
CA ILE A 64 4.82 -1.17 -5.80
C ILE A 64 5.60 -1.61 -4.56
N TRP A 65 5.76 -0.72 -3.57
CA TRP A 65 6.36 -1.06 -2.29
C TRP A 65 5.52 -2.09 -1.52
N GLY A 66 4.18 -1.93 -1.51
CA GLY A 66 3.26 -2.90 -0.94
C GLY A 66 3.35 -4.28 -1.60
N VAL A 67 3.44 -4.34 -2.94
CA VAL A 67 3.69 -5.59 -3.68
C VAL A 67 5.03 -6.22 -3.25
N GLY A 68 6.09 -5.42 -3.17
CA GLY A 68 7.41 -5.88 -2.70
C GLY A 68 7.41 -6.40 -1.26
N HIS A 69 6.58 -5.81 -0.40
CA HIS A 69 6.39 -6.27 0.97
C HIS A 69 5.72 -7.64 1.05
N VAL A 70 4.70 -7.92 0.24
CA VAL A 70 4.08 -9.26 0.17
C VAL A 70 5.12 -10.31 -0.22
N VAL A 71 5.95 -10.00 -1.23
CA VAL A 71 7.05 -10.88 -1.65
C VAL A 71 8.05 -11.11 -0.51
N THR A 72 8.44 -10.04 0.17
CA THR A 72 9.40 -10.10 1.28
C THR A 72 8.88 -10.92 2.46
N ILE A 73 7.58 -10.81 2.78
CA ILE A 73 6.93 -11.61 3.83
C ILE A 73 7.05 -13.09 3.49
N GLU A 74 6.73 -13.48 2.25
CA GLU A 74 6.78 -14.87 1.84
C GLU A 74 8.20 -15.44 1.84
N GLU A 75 9.18 -14.69 1.31
CA GLU A 75 10.59 -15.08 1.37
C GLU A 75 11.06 -15.26 2.83
N ASN A 76 10.64 -14.39 3.74
CA ASN A 76 10.97 -14.49 5.17
C ASN A 76 10.33 -15.70 5.86
N VAL A 77 9.11 -16.07 5.45
CA VAL A 77 8.43 -17.29 5.95
C VAL A 77 9.16 -18.52 5.43
N VAL A 78 9.45 -18.60 4.13
CA VAL A 78 10.16 -19.74 3.51
C VAL A 78 11.59 -19.88 4.05
N GLN A 79 12.28 -18.78 4.36
CA GLN A 79 13.62 -18.83 4.96
C GLN A 79 13.61 -19.51 6.34
N ARG A 80 12.54 -19.30 7.13
CA ARG A 80 12.36 -19.92 8.46
C ARG A 80 11.75 -21.31 8.39
N HIS A 81 10.98 -21.58 7.34
CA HIS A 81 10.23 -22.81 7.09
C HIS A 81 10.46 -23.32 5.66
N PRO A 82 11.65 -23.90 5.36
CA PRO A 82 12.00 -24.31 3.99
C PRO A 82 11.04 -25.34 3.39
N GLU A 83 10.35 -26.12 4.22
CA GLU A 83 9.31 -27.09 3.83
C GLU A 83 8.07 -26.44 3.19
N LEU A 84 7.85 -25.14 3.41
CA LEU A 84 6.76 -24.38 2.79
C LEU A 84 7.11 -23.84 1.41
N LYS A 85 8.37 -23.99 0.96
CA LYS A 85 8.82 -23.49 -0.34
C LYS A 85 7.99 -24.10 -1.46
N ARG A 86 7.35 -23.25 -2.26
CA ARG A 86 6.59 -23.63 -3.45
C ARG A 86 6.96 -22.71 -4.62
N PRO A 87 6.96 -23.21 -5.86
CA PRO A 87 7.18 -22.40 -7.06
C PRO A 87 5.90 -21.65 -7.46
N ASP A 88 5.30 -20.90 -6.54
CA ASP A 88 4.05 -20.19 -6.75
C ASP A 88 4.26 -18.81 -7.42
N PHE A 89 3.19 -18.01 -7.47
CA PHE A 89 3.22 -16.71 -8.12
C PHE A 89 4.20 -15.73 -7.45
N THR A 90 4.21 -15.67 -6.11
CA THR A 90 5.07 -14.78 -5.36
C THR A 90 6.54 -15.18 -5.51
N ALA A 91 6.83 -16.48 -5.47
CA ALA A 91 8.18 -17.00 -5.74
C ALA A 91 8.69 -16.58 -7.13
N LYS A 92 7.81 -16.56 -8.14
CA LYS A 92 8.14 -16.10 -9.49
C LYS A 92 8.24 -14.58 -9.61
N LEU A 93 7.42 -13.82 -8.87
CA LEU A 93 7.60 -12.38 -8.73
C LEU A 93 8.99 -12.06 -8.15
N ALA A 94 9.39 -12.75 -7.08
CA ALA A 94 10.70 -12.59 -6.46
C ALA A 94 11.84 -12.88 -7.44
N GLU A 95 11.72 -13.96 -8.23
CA GLU A 95 12.70 -14.34 -9.25
C GLU A 95 12.84 -13.25 -10.33
N GLY A 96 11.73 -12.77 -10.90
CA GLY A 96 11.76 -11.82 -12.02
C GLY A 96 12.03 -10.36 -11.63
N LEU A 97 11.65 -9.95 -10.42
CA LEU A 97 11.87 -8.58 -9.94
C LEU A 97 13.17 -8.41 -9.16
N ARG A 98 13.97 -9.48 -8.96
CA ARG A 98 15.23 -9.41 -8.23
C ARG A 98 16.15 -8.33 -8.81
N GLY A 99 16.52 -7.36 -7.97
CA GLY A 99 17.41 -6.26 -8.33
C GLY A 99 16.80 -5.20 -9.25
N VAL A 100 15.49 -5.24 -9.52
CA VAL A 100 14.80 -4.21 -10.31
C VAL A 100 14.43 -3.03 -9.40
N PRO A 101 14.88 -1.80 -9.69
CA PRO A 101 14.47 -0.63 -8.92
C PRO A 101 12.96 -0.36 -9.05
N MET A 102 12.30 0.07 -7.99
CA MET A 102 10.86 0.42 -8.03
C MET A 102 10.55 1.47 -9.10
N SER A 103 11.43 2.45 -9.29
CA SER A 103 11.29 3.46 -10.34
C SER A 103 11.27 2.85 -11.75
N THR A 104 12.06 1.80 -12.00
CA THR A 104 12.05 1.06 -13.26
C THR A 104 10.74 0.30 -13.45
N ILE A 105 10.18 -0.26 -12.38
CA ILE A 105 8.87 -0.93 -12.43
C ILE A 105 7.78 0.07 -12.84
N ILE A 106 7.73 1.22 -12.17
CA ILE A 106 6.77 2.30 -12.44
C ILE A 106 6.90 2.79 -13.88
N GLN A 107 8.12 3.09 -14.34
CA GLN A 107 8.37 3.56 -15.70
C GLN A 107 7.94 2.55 -16.76
N ALA A 108 8.13 1.25 -16.52
CA ALA A 108 7.69 0.22 -17.45
C ALA A 108 6.17 0.13 -17.54
N VAL A 109 5.45 0.27 -16.41
CA VAL A 109 3.98 0.29 -16.39
C VAL A 109 3.44 1.56 -17.06
N ASP A 110 4.01 2.74 -16.75
CA ASP A 110 3.64 4.00 -17.40
C ASP A 110 3.87 3.95 -18.92
N ALA A 111 5.01 3.39 -19.35
CA ALA A 111 5.31 3.23 -20.76
C ALA A 111 4.37 2.25 -21.45
N TYR A 112 3.95 1.19 -20.76
CA TYR A 112 3.00 0.22 -21.30
C TYR A 112 1.67 0.87 -21.64
N TYR A 113 0.99 1.51 -20.67
CA TYR A 113 -0.33 2.09 -20.93
C TYR A 113 -0.29 3.27 -21.90
N ARG A 114 0.78 4.08 -21.88
CA ARG A 114 0.97 5.14 -22.87
C ARG A 114 1.07 4.61 -24.30
N ASN A 115 1.66 3.43 -24.49
CA ASN A 115 1.86 2.82 -25.81
C ASN A 115 0.72 1.87 -26.23
N ASN A 116 -0.18 1.51 -25.31
CA ASN A 116 -1.28 0.57 -25.53
C ASN A 116 -2.57 1.15 -24.93
N PRO A 117 -3.15 2.21 -25.55
CA PRO A 117 -4.32 2.90 -25.01
C PRO A 117 -5.59 2.03 -24.98
N ASP A 118 -5.62 0.95 -25.77
CA ASP A 118 -6.73 -0.01 -25.79
C ASP A 118 -6.64 -1.07 -24.68
N ASP A 119 -5.53 -1.10 -23.92
CA ASP A 119 -5.25 -2.07 -22.87
C ASP A 119 -5.40 -1.47 -21.45
N VAL A 120 -6.10 -0.34 -21.29
CA VAL A 120 -6.20 0.37 -19.99
C VAL A 120 -6.90 -0.43 -18.91
N ASP A 121 -7.81 -1.33 -19.28
CA ASP A 121 -8.52 -2.26 -18.42
C ASP A 121 -7.65 -3.47 -17.99
N MET A 122 -6.41 -3.58 -18.50
CA MET A 122 -5.47 -4.58 -18.04
C MET A 122 -5.06 -4.32 -16.58
N PRO A 123 -4.99 -5.35 -15.71
CA PRO A 123 -4.49 -5.16 -14.35
C PRO A 123 -3.01 -4.75 -14.32
N VAL A 124 -2.66 -3.79 -13.46
CA VAL A 124 -1.27 -3.32 -13.29
C VAL A 124 -0.32 -4.47 -12.99
N LEU A 125 -0.70 -5.40 -12.11
CA LEU A 125 0.16 -6.52 -11.75
C LEU A 125 0.35 -7.52 -12.92
N ARG A 126 -0.63 -7.60 -13.84
CA ARG A 126 -0.48 -8.35 -15.09
C ARG A 126 0.51 -7.68 -16.04
N VAL A 127 0.50 -6.35 -16.11
CA VAL A 127 1.49 -5.58 -16.88
C VAL A 127 2.89 -5.79 -16.30
N VAL A 128 3.07 -5.65 -14.99
CA VAL A 128 4.34 -5.96 -14.30
C VAL A 128 4.80 -7.38 -14.64
N TRP A 129 3.89 -8.35 -14.59
CA TRP A 129 4.19 -9.73 -14.95
C TRP A 129 4.69 -9.87 -16.40
N ARG A 130 3.96 -9.32 -17.38
CA ARG A 130 4.31 -9.43 -18.80
C ARG A 130 5.60 -8.71 -19.15
N GLN A 131 5.78 -7.49 -18.63
CA GLN A 131 6.86 -6.59 -19.04
C GLN A 131 8.18 -6.89 -18.32
N LEU A 132 8.13 -7.31 -17.05
CA LEU A 132 9.33 -7.35 -16.20
C LEU A 132 9.64 -8.74 -15.66
N VAL A 133 8.61 -9.52 -15.34
CA VAL A 133 8.78 -10.81 -14.65
C VAL A 133 8.97 -11.93 -15.66
N LYS A 134 7.94 -12.20 -16.49
CA LYS A 134 7.92 -13.30 -17.47
C LYS A 134 9.17 -13.34 -18.35
N PRO A 135 9.72 -12.23 -18.86
CA PRO A 135 10.92 -12.26 -19.72
C PRO A 135 12.19 -12.78 -19.03
N LYS A 136 12.22 -12.81 -17.69
CA LYS A 136 13.38 -13.23 -16.90
C LYS A 136 13.24 -14.62 -16.27
N LEU A 137 12.05 -15.22 -16.37
CA LEU A 137 11.79 -16.54 -15.81
C LEU A 137 12.32 -17.63 -16.73
N LYS A 138 12.77 -18.74 -16.13
CA LYS A 138 13.10 -19.98 -16.86
C LYS A 138 11.94 -20.98 -16.86
N THR A 139 11.15 -21.00 -15.79
CA THR A 139 9.96 -21.84 -15.62
C THR A 139 8.78 -20.99 -15.15
N GLY A 140 7.57 -21.39 -15.49
CA GLY A 140 6.34 -20.74 -15.06
C GLY A 140 5.93 -21.13 -13.64
N ILE A 141 4.73 -20.69 -13.25
CA ILE A 141 4.14 -20.98 -11.94
C ILE A 141 3.86 -22.49 -11.84
N ALA A 142 4.13 -23.06 -10.67
CA ALA A 142 4.09 -24.49 -10.40
C ALA A 142 5.08 -25.29 -11.26
N ASP A 143 6.22 -24.68 -11.63
CA ASP A 143 7.23 -25.22 -12.56
C ASP A 143 6.67 -25.66 -13.92
N ARG A 144 5.47 -25.17 -14.26
CA ARG A 144 4.88 -25.42 -15.57
C ARG A 144 5.72 -24.73 -16.65
N PRO A 145 5.78 -25.29 -17.86
CA PRO A 145 6.37 -24.58 -18.99
C PRO A 145 5.78 -23.18 -19.09
N LEU A 146 6.63 -22.18 -19.33
CA LEU A 146 6.16 -20.85 -19.67
C LEU A 146 5.32 -20.99 -20.93
N ALA A 147 4.01 -20.74 -20.85
CA ALA A 147 3.15 -20.80 -22.02
C ALA A 147 3.78 -19.95 -23.13
N THR A 148 4.18 -20.62 -24.22
CA THR A 148 4.58 -19.99 -25.47
C THR A 148 3.40 -19.14 -25.88
N SER A 149 3.62 -17.83 -25.89
CA SER A 149 2.62 -16.82 -26.27
C SER A 149 1.87 -17.25 -27.52
N GLN A 150 0.59 -17.60 -27.37
CA GLN A 150 -0.36 -17.28 -28.41
C GLN A 150 -0.91 -15.89 -28.06
N GLN A 151 -0.59 -14.99 -28.98
CA GLN A 151 -0.99 -13.60 -29.23
C GLN A 151 -1.91 -12.95 -28.20
#